data_AF-S5MUK6-F1
#
_entry.id   AF-S5MUK6-F1
#
_cell.length_a   1.000
_cell.length_b   1.000
_cell.length_c   1.000
_cell.angle_alpha   90.00
_cell.angle_beta   90.00
_cell.angle_gamma   90.00
#
_symmetry.space_group_name_H-M   'P 1'
#
loop_
_entity.id
_entity.type
_entity.pdbx_description
1 polymer ?
#
loop_
_entity_poly.entity_id
_entity_poly.type
_entity_poly.pdbx_seq_one_letter_code
_entity_poly.pdbx_strand_id
1 'polypeptide(L)' 'MPRARIDPRRLWRQIRLWQPWVNLLKAGWFEYRWWQTGEQQFIRLADETWRQLRMKG' A
#
# COMPACT_ATOMS: atom_id res chain seq x y z
N MET A 1 27.22 -20.99 -13.75
CA MET A 1 26.46 -20.17 -12.79
C MET A 1 25.08 -19.88 -13.38
N PRO A 2 23.98 -20.53 -12.96
CA PRO A 2 22.67 -20.17 -13.47
C PRO A 2 22.31 -18.80 -12.89
N ARG A 3 22.27 -17.76 -13.74
CA ARG A 3 21.61 -16.49 -13.40
C ARG A 3 20.17 -16.85 -13.01
N ALA A 4 19.80 -16.64 -11.75
CA ALA A 4 18.42 -16.80 -11.30
C ALA A 4 17.55 -15.83 -12.11
N ARG A 5 17.02 -16.31 -13.24
CA ARG A 5 16.02 -15.62 -14.04
C ARG A 5 14.74 -15.70 -13.24
N ILE A 6 14.56 -14.74 -12.33
CA ILE A 6 13.28 -14.54 -11.66
C ILE A 6 12.29 -14.24 -12.78
N ASP A 7 11.32 -15.13 -12.99
CA ASP A 7 10.28 -14.95 -13.98
C ASP A 7 9.57 -13.62 -13.64
N PRO A 8 9.61 -12.62 -14.55
CA PRO A 8 9.02 -11.32 -14.28
C PRO A 8 7.53 -11.43 -13.98
N ARG A 9 6.80 -12.40 -14.57
CA ARG A 9 5.38 -12.63 -14.27
C ARG A 9 5.18 -13.14 -12.84
N ARG A 10 6.10 -13.98 -12.35
CA ARG A 10 6.07 -14.49 -10.97
C ARG A 10 6.38 -13.38 -9.97
N LEU A 11 7.35 -12.52 -10.29
CA LEU A 11 7.67 -11.33 -9.50
C LEU A 11 6.48 -10.36 -9.44
N TRP A 12 5.85 -10.07 -10.58
CA TRP A 12 4.67 -9.20 -10.64
C TRP A 12 3.50 -9.76 -9.84
N ARG A 13 3.29 -11.08 -9.86
CA ARG A 13 2.26 -11.72 -9.04
C ARG A 13 2.57 -11.58 -7.55
N GLN A 14 3.83 -11.72 -7.14
CA GLN A 14 4.23 -11.46 -5.75
C GLN A 14 3.99 -10.00 -5.38
N ILE A 15 4.47 -9.04 -6.17
CA ILE A 15 4.26 -7.60 -5.93
C ILE A 15 2.77 -7.29 -5.76
N ARG A 16 1.89 -7.87 -6.58
CA ARG A 16 0.44 -7.67 -6.48
C ARG A 16 -0.13 -8.21 -5.15
N LEU A 17 0.39 -9.32 -4.64
CA LEU A 17 -0.02 -9.88 -3.34
C LEU A 17 0.45 -9.01 -2.15
N TRP A 18 1.58 -8.31 -2.31
CA TRP A 18 2.09 -7.37 -1.29
C TRP A 18 1.45 -5.98 -1.37
N GLN A 19 0.89 -5.61 -2.52
CA GLN A 19 0.25 -4.32 -2.75
C GLN A 19 -0.82 -3.94 -1.69
N PRO A 20 -1.74 -4.83 -1.26
CA PRO A 20 -2.67 -4.51 -0.19
C PRO A 20 -1.97 -4.25 1.15
N TRP A 21 -0.92 -4.99 1.50
CA TRP A 21 -0.17 -4.77 2.75
C TRP A 21 0.57 -3.42 2.75
N VAL A 22 1.14 -3.02 1.61
CA VAL A 22 1.77 -1.70 1.47
C VAL A 22 0.74 -0.57 1.59
N ASN A 23 -0.45 -0.75 0.99
CA ASN A 23 -1.54 0.21 1.11
C ASN A 23 -2.06 0.31 2.55
N LEU A 24 -2.12 -0.80 3.29
CA LEU A 24 -2.49 -0.83 4.71
C LEU A 24 -1.52 0.01 5.56
N LEU A 25 -0.22 -0.19 5.35
CA LEU A 25 0.82 0.60 6.01
C LEU A 25 0.74 2.09 5.65
N LYS A 26 0.45 2.39 4.38
CA LYS A 26 0.29 3.77 3.89
C LYS A 26 -0.90 4.48 4.55
N ALA A 27 -2.04 3.79 4.70
CA ALA A 27 -3.19 4.31 5.40
C ALA A 27 -2.88 4.61 6.87
N GLY A 28 -2.24 3.68 7.59
CA GLY A 28 -1.83 3.89 8.98
C GLY A 28 -0.80 5.00 9.15
N TRP A 29 0.13 5.16 8.20
CA TRP A 29 1.10 6.27 8.22
C TRP A 29 0.41 7.63 8.06
N PHE A 30 -0.61 7.73 7.19
CA PHE A 30 -1.40 8.95 7.04
C PHE A 30 -2.19 9.29 8.31
N GLU A 31 -2.79 8.30 8.96
CA GLU A 31 -3.48 8.51 10.25
C GLU A 31 -2.51 8.98 11.34
N TYR A 32 -1.33 8.37 11.43
CA TYR A 32 -0.29 8.79 12.37
C TYR A 32 0.21 10.22 12.10
N ARG A 33 0.41 10.58 10.82
CA ARG A 33 0.80 11.94 10.42
C ARG A 33 -0.30 12.96 10.66
N TRP A 34 -1.57 12.57 10.50
CA TRP A 34 -2.70 13.42 10.87
C TRP A 34 -2.69 13.70 12.37
N TRP A 35 -2.42 12.72 13.22
CA TRP A 35 -2.31 12.94 14.66
C TRP A 35 -1.17 13.90 15.04
N GLN A 36 -0.04 13.85 14.31
CA GLN A 36 1.09 14.76 14.55
C GLN A 36 0.90 16.18 14.02
N THR A 37 0.22 16.35 12.89
CA THR A 37 0.17 17.64 12.17
C THR A 37 -1.20 18.31 12.21
N GLY A 38 -2.27 17.56 12.53
CA GLY A 38 -3.65 18.02 12.47
C GLY A 38 -4.17 18.27 11.06
N GLU A 39 -3.39 17.99 10.03
CA GLU A 39 -3.70 18.43 8.67
C GLU A 39 -4.75 17.51 8.01
N GLN A 40 -5.90 18.08 7.67
CA GLN A 40 -7.05 17.34 7.13
C GLN A 40 -6.77 16.64 5.79
N GLN A 41 -5.71 17.05 5.08
CA GLN A 41 -5.30 16.35 3.86
C GLN A 41 -4.86 14.90 4.13
N PHE A 42 -4.27 14.62 5.30
CA PHE A 42 -3.80 13.28 5.63
C PHE A 42 -4.95 12.33 5.98
N ILE A 43 -5.98 12.78 6.71
CA ILE A 43 -7.15 11.94 6.98
C ILE A 43 -7.94 11.62 5.70
N ARG A 44 -7.99 12.56 4.74
CA ARG A 44 -8.59 12.33 3.42
C ARG A 44 -7.80 11.29 2.61
N LEU A 45 -6.48 11.36 2.64
CA LEU A 45 -5.60 10.38 1.98
C LEU A 45 -5.68 8.99 2.64
N ALA A 46 -5.82 8.94 3.96
CA ALA A 46 -6.07 7.69 4.69
C ALA A 46 -7.39 7.04 4.25
N ASP A 47 -8.48 7.81 4.25
CA ASP A 47 -9.81 7.32 3.86
C ASP A 47 -9.85 6.82 2.40
N GLU A 48 -9.22 7.55 1.48
CA GLU A 48 -9.10 7.12 0.08
C GLU A 48 -8.29 5.82 -0.06
N THR A 49 -7.20 5.67 0.71
CA THR A 49 -6.39 4.46 0.73
C THR A 49 -7.18 3.27 1.28
N TRP A 50 -7.97 3.46 2.34
CA TRP A 50 -8.88 2.45 2.87
C TRP A 50 -10.00 2.06 1.90
N ARG A 51 -10.55 3.03 1.16
CA ARG A 51 -11.53 2.76 0.10
C ARG A 51 -10.93 1.93 -1.03
N GLN A 52 -9.70 2.24 -1.46
CA GLN A 52 -8.98 1.46 -2.48
C GLN A 52 -8.67 0.03 -2.01
N LEU A 53 -8.39 -0.18 -0.72
CA LEU A 53 -8.24 -1.50 -0.12
C LEU A 53 -9.54 -2.29 -0.15
N ARG A 54 -10.66 -1.67 0.26
CA ARG A 54 -11.99 -2.31 0.26
C ARG A 54 -12.47 -2.68 -1.15
N MET A 55 -12.16 -1.87 -2.16
CA MET A 55 -12.59 -2.14 -3.55
C MET A 55 -11.69 -3.14 -4.30
N LYS A 56 -10.52 -3.50 -3.76
CA LYS A 56 -9.61 -4.51 -4.33
C LYS A 56 -9.68 -5.87 -3.62
N GLY A 57 -10.64 -6.03 -2.71
CA GLY A 57 -11.01 -7.31 -2.09
C GLY A 57 -11.84 -8.18 -3.02
#